data_AF-A0AAU7UHR2-F1
#
_entry.id   AF-A0AAU7UHR2-F1
#
_cell.length_a   1.000
_cell.length_b   1.000
_cell.length_c   1.000
_cell.angle_alpha   90.00
_cell.angle_beta   90.00
_cell.angle_gamma   90.00
#
_symmetry.space_group_name_H-M   'P 1'
#
loop_
_entity.id
_entity.type
_entity.pdbx_description
1 polymer ?
#
loop_
_entity_poly.entity_id
_entity_poly.type
_entity_poly.pdbx_seq_one_letter_code
_entity_poly.pdbx_strand_id
1 'polypeptide(L)'
;MSASSDHTGAAGRRPSAALLIHLLLCVLFIVLGIVVAWQRSLIPFELHGKITQFVAVEVEQPGVDDFVEFHIGADRYPTINSSLRCIVDGAEVNKPAWTRDLIVDGRPCTLPVPRQALADTVIPAGLLVLTVLIVPAVSRRARSIVDPPDRDETVNLDNKTQQS
;
A
#
# COMPACT_ATOMS: atom_id res chain seq x y z
N MET A 1 58.70 -14.91 0.25
CA MET A 1 58.47 -13.54 0.75
C MET A 1 57.66 -12.84 -0.34
N SER A 2 56.32 -12.92 -0.31
CA SER A 2 55.36 -12.08 0.45
C SER A 2 55.50 -10.60 0.04
N ALA A 3 54.49 -9.87 -0.46
CA ALA A 3 53.04 -9.91 -0.27
C ALA A 3 52.32 -9.56 -1.60
N SER A 4 51.22 -10.24 -1.99
CA SER A 4 49.82 -10.02 -1.54
C SER A 4 49.35 -8.59 -1.83
N SER A 5 48.74 -8.38 -3.00
CA SER A 5 47.28 -8.23 -3.19
C SER A 5 46.70 -7.03 -2.43
N ASP A 6 46.06 -6.10 -3.14
CA ASP A 6 44.68 -5.71 -2.82
C ASP A 6 44.10 -4.86 -3.96
N HIS A 7 43.40 -5.55 -4.85
CA HIS A 7 42.28 -4.99 -5.58
C HIS A 7 41.14 -4.77 -4.59
N THR A 8 40.83 -3.53 -4.22
CA THR A 8 39.54 -3.20 -3.61
C THR A 8 38.82 -2.21 -4.51
N GLY A 9 38.20 -2.78 -5.54
CA GLY A 9 37.16 -2.10 -6.30
C GLY A 9 36.07 -1.62 -5.35
N ALA A 10 35.57 -0.43 -5.62
CA ALA A 10 34.36 0.13 -5.01
C ALA A 10 33.18 -0.82 -5.25
N ALA A 11 33.05 -1.83 -4.40
CA ALA A 11 31.94 -2.76 -4.41
C ALA A 11 30.72 -2.03 -3.87
N GLY A 12 29.97 -1.39 -4.77
CA GLY A 12 28.60 -1.00 -4.51
C GLY A 12 27.85 -2.22 -3.99
N ARG A 13 27.65 -2.27 -2.68
CA ARG A 13 27.06 -3.41 -1.96
C ARG A 13 25.63 -3.57 -2.46
N ARG A 14 25.44 -4.42 -3.47
CA ARG A 14 24.12 -4.77 -4.00
C ARG A 14 23.29 -5.31 -2.84
N PRO A 15 22.02 -4.92 -2.69
CA PRO A 15 21.15 -5.54 -1.71
C PRO A 15 21.22 -7.05 -1.92
N SER A 16 21.39 -7.81 -0.83
CA SER A 16 21.40 -9.26 -0.91
C SER A 16 20.09 -9.72 -1.57
N ALA A 17 20.13 -10.76 -2.40
CA ALA A 17 18.93 -11.27 -3.07
C ALA A 17 17.77 -11.52 -2.10
N ALA A 18 18.09 -11.93 -0.86
CA ALA A 18 17.16 -12.11 0.24
C ALA A 18 16.42 -10.80 0.64
N LEU A 19 17.11 -9.66 0.72
CA LEU A 19 16.49 -8.36 1.02
C LEU A 19 15.51 -7.96 -0.09
N LEU A 20 15.91 -8.18 -1.35
CA LEU A 20 15.10 -7.84 -2.52
C LEU A 20 13.82 -8.68 -2.58
N ILE A 21 13.94 -10.00 -2.33
CA ILE A 21 12.79 -10.91 -2.23
C ILE A 21 11.87 -10.49 -1.09
N HIS A 22 12.42 -10.14 0.07
CA HIS A 22 11.60 -9.72 1.22
C HIS A 22 10.80 -8.44 0.91
N LEU A 23 11.42 -7.43 0.30
CA LEU A 23 10.73 -6.21 -0.13
C LEU A 23 9.62 -6.50 -1.14
N LEU A 24 9.87 -7.38 -2.12
CA LEU A 24 8.86 -7.78 -3.10
C LEU A 24 7.66 -8.47 -2.43
N LEU A 25 7.91 -9.34 -1.44
CA LEU A 25 6.83 -9.98 -0.68
C LEU A 25 6.04 -8.95 0.14
N CYS A 26 6.70 -8.02 0.82
CA CYS A 26 6.03 -6.94 1.55
C CYS A 26 5.12 -6.11 0.62
N VAL A 27 5.62 -5.72 -0.55
CA VAL A 27 4.83 -4.99 -1.55
C VAL A 27 3.65 -5.83 -2.01
N LEU A 28 3.87 -7.11 -2.31
CA LEU A 28 2.82 -8.02 -2.75
C LEU A 28 1.69 -8.12 -1.71
N PHE A 29 2.03 -8.33 -0.43
CA PHE A 29 1.03 -8.41 0.64
C PHE A 29 0.26 -7.10 0.84
N ILE A 30 0.94 -5.95 0.70
CA ILE A 30 0.28 -4.64 0.77
C ILE A 30 -0.71 -4.49 -0.39
N VAL A 31 -0.31 -4.82 -1.62
CA VAL A 31 -1.19 -4.75 -2.79
C VAL A 31 -2.39 -5.69 -2.62
N LEU A 32 -2.18 -6.92 -2.17
CA LEU A 32 -3.26 -7.86 -1.92
C LEU A 32 -4.23 -7.35 -0.83
N GLY A 33 -3.71 -6.79 0.26
CA GLY A 33 -4.52 -6.19 1.31
C GLY A 33 -5.39 -5.04 0.80
N ILE A 34 -4.81 -4.15 -0.01
CA ILE A 34 -5.54 -3.08 -0.69
C ILE A 34 -6.64 -3.67 -1.56
N VAL A 35 -6.32 -4.62 -2.46
CA VAL A 35 -7.31 -5.21 -3.36
C VAL A 35 -8.48 -5.82 -2.58
N VAL A 36 -8.22 -6.58 -1.52
CA VAL A 36 -9.27 -7.19 -0.69
C VAL A 36 -10.14 -6.13 0.00
N ALA A 37 -9.54 -5.09 0.56
CA ALA A 37 -10.27 -4.00 1.20
C ALA A 37 -11.19 -3.26 0.20
N TRP A 38 -10.67 -2.99 -1.01
CA TRP A 38 -11.43 -2.33 -2.07
C TRP A 38 -12.50 -3.23 -2.71
N GLN A 39 -12.28 -4.55 -2.82
CA GLN A 39 -13.31 -5.48 -3.31
C GLN A 39 -14.56 -5.46 -2.42
N ARG A 40 -14.40 -5.46 -1.09
CA ARG A 40 -15.54 -5.36 -0.15
C ARG A 40 -16.31 -4.05 -0.28
N SER A 41 -15.63 -3.01 -0.76
CA SER A 41 -16.14 -1.64 -0.83
C SER A 41 -16.80 -1.32 -2.17
N LEU A 42 -16.19 -1.77 -3.26
CA LEU A 42 -16.60 -1.49 -4.63
C LEU A 42 -17.69 -2.44 -5.11
N ILE A 43 -17.86 -3.61 -4.47
CA ILE A 43 -18.61 -4.75 -5.00
C ILE A 43 -18.10 -5.02 -6.44
N PRO A 44 -17.01 -5.78 -6.63
CA PRO A 44 -16.25 -5.79 -7.88
C PRO A 44 -17.05 -6.33 -9.08
N PHE A 45 -18.22 -6.90 -8.81
CA PHE A 45 -19.13 -7.46 -9.79
C PHE A 45 -20.07 -6.41 -10.38
N GLU A 46 -20.54 -6.72 -11.58
CA GLU A 46 -21.66 -6.04 -12.19
C GLU A 46 -22.95 -6.46 -11.47
N LEU A 47 -23.83 -5.51 -11.16
CA LEU A 47 -25.13 -5.76 -10.56
C LEU A 47 -26.19 -5.27 -11.51
N HIS A 48 -27.10 -6.15 -11.94
CA HIS A 48 -28.25 -5.80 -12.76
C HIS A 48 -29.47 -6.55 -12.24
N GLY A 49 -30.48 -5.81 -11.79
CA GLY A 49 -31.77 -6.37 -11.46
C GLY A 49 -32.38 -5.80 -10.19
N LYS A 50 -33.51 -6.40 -9.80
CA LYS A 50 -34.28 -5.99 -8.64
C LYS A 50 -33.77 -6.66 -7.39
N ILE A 51 -33.59 -5.88 -6.34
CA ILE A 51 -33.24 -6.39 -5.02
C ILE A 51 -34.48 -6.99 -4.38
N THR A 52 -34.34 -8.23 -3.91
CA THR A 52 -35.45 -9.01 -3.36
C THR A 52 -35.41 -9.12 -1.84
N GLN A 53 -34.24 -8.95 -1.24
CA GLN A 53 -34.06 -9.10 0.20
C GLN A 53 -32.79 -8.40 0.69
N PHE A 54 -32.85 -7.90 1.94
CA PHE A 54 -31.70 -7.51 2.74
C PHE A 54 -31.61 -8.35 4.01
N VAL A 55 -30.40 -8.83 4.32
CA VAL A 55 -30.10 -9.54 5.55
C VAL A 55 -28.91 -8.86 6.22
N ALA A 56 -29.13 -8.28 7.39
CA ALA A 56 -28.03 -7.88 8.25
C ALA A 56 -27.46 -9.14 8.90
N VAL A 57 -26.17 -9.39 8.69
CA VAL A 57 -25.48 -10.50 9.35
C VAL A 57 -24.70 -9.91 10.52
N GLU A 58 -25.22 -10.12 11.72
CA GLU A 58 -24.48 -9.80 12.94
C GLU A 58 -23.30 -10.76 13.06
N VAL A 59 -22.10 -10.20 13.13
CA VAL A 59 -20.85 -10.93 13.33
C VAL A 59 -20.34 -10.69 14.74
N GLU A 60 -19.33 -11.45 15.15
CA GLU A 60 -18.83 -11.60 16.53
C GLU A 60 -18.52 -10.26 17.27
N GLN A 61 -18.36 -9.15 16.53
CA GLN A 61 -18.29 -7.79 17.10
C GLN A 61 -19.41 -6.89 16.55
N PRO A 62 -20.53 -6.75 17.29
CA PRO A 62 -21.66 -5.91 16.90
C PRO A 62 -21.22 -4.46 16.62
N GLY A 63 -21.64 -3.92 15.48
CA GLY A 63 -21.34 -2.54 15.07
C GLY A 63 -19.94 -2.30 14.48
N VAL A 64 -19.02 -3.26 14.56
CA VAL A 64 -17.68 -3.17 13.93
C VAL A 64 -17.63 -4.01 12.66
N ASP A 65 -18.17 -5.23 12.70
CA ASP A 65 -18.07 -6.21 11.61
C ASP A 65 -19.40 -6.46 10.89
N ASP A 66 -20.46 -5.72 11.22
CA ASP A 66 -21.77 -5.89 10.59
C ASP A 66 -21.66 -5.67 9.06
N PHE A 67 -21.76 -6.76 8.32
CA PHE A 67 -21.92 -6.73 6.89
C PHE A 67 -23.37 -7.02 6.54
N VAL A 68 -23.79 -6.45 5.42
CA VAL A 68 -25.14 -6.62 4.92
C VAL A 68 -25.07 -7.46 3.67
N GLU A 69 -25.96 -8.42 3.55
CA GLU A 69 -26.13 -9.19 2.33
C GLU A 69 -27.41 -8.71 1.65
N PHE A 70 -27.34 -8.45 0.34
CA PHE A 70 -28.53 -8.21 -0.48
C PHE A 70 -28.62 -9.27 -1.58
N HIS A 71 -29.85 -9.58 -1.97
CA HIS A 71 -30.14 -10.63 -2.96
C HIS A 71 -30.66 -10.00 -4.24
N ILE A 72 -30.17 -10.49 -5.38
CA ILE A 72 -30.72 -10.21 -6.71
C ILE A 72 -31.03 -11.56 -7.35
N GLY A 73 -32.32 -11.90 -7.45
CA GLY A 73 -32.73 -13.23 -7.89
C GLY A 73 -32.27 -14.31 -6.90
N ALA A 74 -31.43 -15.24 -7.35
CA ALA A 74 -30.87 -16.31 -6.52
C ALA A 74 -29.47 -16.00 -5.95
N ASP A 75 -28.85 -14.90 -6.41
CA ASP A 75 -27.48 -14.56 -6.06
C ASP A 75 -27.42 -13.67 -4.82
N ARG A 76 -26.37 -13.90 -4.02
CA ARG A 76 -26.13 -13.23 -2.74
C ARG A 76 -24.88 -12.38 -2.82
N TYR A 77 -25.00 -11.12 -2.42
CA TYR A 77 -23.90 -10.17 -2.49
C TYR A 77 -23.61 -9.57 -1.11
N PRO A 78 -22.45 -9.89 -0.51
CA PRO A 78 -22.03 -9.23 0.72
C PRO A 78 -21.59 -7.80 0.41
N THR A 79 -21.99 -6.87 1.26
CA THR A 79 -21.63 -5.45 1.19
C THR A 79 -21.48 -4.87 2.60
N ILE A 80 -20.96 -3.66 2.67
CA ILE A 80 -20.81 -2.91 3.90
C ILE A 80 -22.06 -2.06 4.19
N ASN A 81 -22.32 -1.77 5.47
CA ASN A 81 -23.48 -1.00 5.90
C ASN A 81 -23.61 0.37 5.21
N SER A 82 -22.48 1.04 4.93
CA SER A 82 -22.51 2.34 4.24
C SER A 82 -23.10 2.31 2.83
N SER A 83 -23.19 1.13 2.20
CA SER A 83 -23.82 0.94 0.89
C SER A 83 -25.34 1.06 0.94
N LEU A 84 -25.96 0.85 2.11
CA LEU A 84 -27.42 0.99 2.32
C LEU A 84 -27.95 2.41 2.12
N ARG A 85 -27.07 3.42 2.04
CA ARG A 85 -27.48 4.78 1.69
C ARG A 85 -28.07 4.90 0.30
N CYS A 86 -27.61 4.05 -0.63
CA CYS A 86 -28.08 4.05 -2.00
C CYS A 86 -29.01 2.89 -2.29
N ILE A 87 -28.76 1.74 -1.68
CA ILE A 87 -29.38 0.47 -2.04
C ILE A 87 -30.53 0.19 -1.05
N VAL A 88 -31.76 0.11 -1.55
CA VAL A 88 -33.00 -0.08 -0.78
C VAL A 88 -33.79 -1.29 -1.25
N ASP A 89 -34.60 -1.87 -0.36
CA ASP A 89 -35.36 -3.09 -0.64
C ASP A 89 -36.39 -2.87 -1.76
N GLY A 90 -36.45 -3.83 -2.69
CA GLY A 90 -37.32 -3.76 -3.87
C GLY A 90 -36.83 -2.84 -4.99
N ALA A 91 -35.70 -2.13 -4.85
CA ALA A 91 -35.20 -1.25 -5.89
C ALA A 91 -34.53 -1.99 -7.05
N GLU A 92 -34.62 -1.42 -8.25
CA GLU A 92 -33.90 -1.89 -9.42
C GLU A 92 -32.54 -1.21 -9.51
N VAL A 93 -31.48 -2.01 -9.52
CA VAL A 93 -30.09 -1.53 -9.50
C VAL A 93 -29.37 -1.92 -10.77
N ASN A 94 -28.66 -0.96 -11.34
CA ASN A 94 -27.68 -1.15 -12.39
C ASN A 94 -26.34 -0.57 -11.93
N LYS A 95 -25.31 -1.42 -11.88
CA LYS A 95 -23.96 -1.05 -11.47
C LYS A 95 -22.94 -1.78 -12.34
N PRO A 96 -22.04 -1.08 -13.05
CA PRO A 96 -20.91 -1.71 -13.73
C PRO A 96 -19.92 -2.38 -12.76
N ALA A 97 -19.10 -3.29 -13.28
CA ALA A 97 -18.01 -3.90 -12.51
C ALA A 97 -16.97 -2.84 -12.08
N TRP A 98 -16.39 -3.01 -10.89
CA TRP A 98 -15.30 -2.16 -10.35
C TRP A 98 -15.57 -0.64 -10.24
N THR A 99 -16.82 -0.19 -10.35
CA THR A 99 -17.19 1.20 -10.07
C THR A 99 -17.94 1.34 -8.74
N ARG A 100 -18.00 2.56 -8.23
CA ARG A 100 -18.84 2.97 -7.09
C ARG A 100 -20.17 3.55 -7.53
N ASP A 101 -20.30 3.86 -8.81
CA ASP A 101 -21.47 4.51 -9.37
C ASP A 101 -22.50 3.46 -9.74
N LEU A 102 -23.73 3.71 -9.32
CA LEU A 102 -24.87 2.84 -9.55
C LEU A 102 -26.11 3.67 -9.83
N ILE A 103 -27.00 3.10 -10.62
CA ILE A 103 -28.30 3.66 -10.95
C ILE A 103 -29.33 2.85 -10.18
N VAL A 104 -30.09 3.50 -9.31
CA VAL A 104 -31.13 2.88 -8.47
C VAL A 104 -32.46 3.51 -8.83
N ASP A 105 -33.40 2.71 -9.33
CA ASP A 105 -34.71 3.18 -9.83
C ASP A 105 -34.57 4.36 -10.81
N GLY A 106 -33.57 4.28 -11.71
CA GLY A 106 -33.26 5.32 -12.69
C GLY A 106 -32.51 6.54 -12.15
N ARG A 107 -32.16 6.59 -10.87
CA ARG A 107 -31.42 7.71 -10.25
C ARG A 107 -29.96 7.35 -9.99
N PRO A 108 -29.00 8.22 -10.35
CA PRO A 108 -27.60 7.98 -10.03
C PRO A 108 -27.35 8.10 -8.52
N CYS A 109 -26.59 7.15 -7.97
CA CYS A 109 -26.08 7.17 -6.61
C CYS A 109 -24.65 6.63 -6.60
N THR A 110 -23.78 7.22 -5.78
CA THR A 110 -22.39 6.80 -5.66
C THR A 110 -22.16 6.23 -4.27
N LEU A 111 -21.70 4.98 -4.19
CA LEU A 111 -21.34 4.34 -2.93
C LEU A 111 -20.26 5.16 -2.22
N PRO A 112 -20.35 5.41 -0.91
CA PRO A 112 -19.32 6.14 -0.18
C PRO A 112 -17.98 5.37 -0.16
N VAL A 113 -16.86 6.08 -0.05
CA VAL A 113 -15.58 5.43 0.24
C VAL A 113 -15.60 4.99 1.70
N PRO A 114 -15.45 3.69 2.02
CA PRO A 114 -15.33 3.28 3.41
C PRO A 114 -14.01 3.78 3.99
N ARG A 115 -14.11 4.38 5.18
CA ARG A 115 -12.94 4.92 5.91
C ARG A 115 -11.91 3.84 6.21
N GLN A 116 -12.36 2.61 6.47
CA GLN A 116 -11.47 1.46 6.69
C GLN A 116 -10.64 1.14 5.44
N ALA A 117 -11.25 1.01 4.26
CA ALA A 117 -10.47 0.75 3.04
C ALA A 117 -9.46 1.87 2.73
N LEU A 118 -9.80 3.13 3.05
CA LEU A 118 -8.85 4.25 2.99
C LEU A 118 -7.70 4.07 3.98
N ALA A 119 -7.98 3.76 5.24
CA ALA A 119 -6.95 3.55 6.26
C ALA A 119 -6.03 2.37 5.91
N ASP A 120 -6.62 1.25 5.49
CA ASP A 120 -5.94 0.02 5.06
C ASP A 120 -5.11 0.22 3.79
N THR A 121 -5.36 1.29 3.03
CA THR A 121 -4.54 1.66 1.88
C THR A 121 -3.45 2.67 2.24
N VAL A 122 -3.83 3.75 2.93
CA VAL A 122 -2.96 4.89 3.19
C VAL A 122 -1.88 4.57 4.21
N ILE A 123 -2.22 3.85 5.29
CA ILE A 123 -1.27 3.54 6.36
C ILE A 123 -0.15 2.63 5.87
N PRO A 124 -0.42 1.48 5.21
CA PRO A 124 0.64 0.60 4.71
C PRO A 124 1.46 1.25 3.58
N ALA A 125 0.82 1.99 2.67
CA ALA A 125 1.54 2.72 1.62
C ALA A 125 2.45 3.80 2.20
N GLY A 126 1.98 4.55 3.20
CA GLY A 126 2.76 5.56 3.92
C GLY A 126 3.95 4.95 4.64
N LEU A 127 3.76 3.82 5.33
CA LEU A 127 4.85 3.06 5.97
C LEU A 127 5.87 2.56 4.96
N LEU A 128 5.43 2.08 3.79
CA LEU A 128 6.33 1.62 2.74
C LEU A 128 7.18 2.77 2.19
N VAL A 129 6.57 3.92 1.89
CA VAL A 129 7.28 5.13 1.46
C VAL A 129 8.27 5.59 2.52
N LEU A 130 7.85 5.64 3.79
CA LEU A 130 8.72 6.01 4.91
C LEU A 130 9.93 5.08 5.01
N THR A 131 9.71 3.77 4.87
CA THR A 131 10.78 2.76 4.93
C THR A 131 11.77 2.94 3.78
N VAL A 132 11.28 3.16 2.56
CA VAL A 132 12.12 3.42 1.38
C VAL A 132 12.92 4.71 1.51
N LEU A 133 12.40 5.74 2.18
CA LEU A 133 13.10 7.02 2.34
C LEU A 133 14.10 7.02 3.52
N ILE A 134 13.74 6.41 4.65
CA ILE A 134 14.56 6.44 5.87
C ILE A 134 15.73 5.44 5.80
N VAL A 135 15.52 4.23 5.28
CA VAL A 135 16.56 3.18 5.27
C VAL A 135 17.81 3.60 4.47
N PRO A 136 17.71 4.23 3.28
CA PRO A 136 18.86 4.76 2.56
C PRO A 136 19.51 5.95 3.27
N ALA A 137 18.73 6.84 3.88
CA ALA A 137 19.23 8.02 4.56
C ALA A 137 20.05 7.65 5.82
N VAL A 138 19.54 6.73 6.63
CA VAL A 138 20.23 6.22 7.83
C VAL A 138 21.47 5.41 7.44
N SER A 139 21.40 4.57 6.41
CA SER A 139 22.56 3.79 5.96
C SER A 139 23.66 4.61 5.29
N ARG A 140 23.34 5.78 4.72
CA ARG A 140 24.35 6.77 4.27
C ARG A 140 24.99 7.51 5.44
N ARG A 141 24.18 7.92 6.42
CA ARG A 141 24.68 8.63 7.61
C ARG A 141 25.56 7.73 8.49
N ALA A 142 25.19 6.47 8.66
CA ALA A 142 26.00 5.48 9.35
C ALA A 142 27.35 5.27 8.65
N ARG A 143 27.38 5.24 7.31
CA ARG A 143 28.64 5.17 6.55
C ARG A 143 29.51 6.42 6.70
N SER A 144 28.91 7.61 6.67
CA SER A 144 29.64 8.88 6.87
C SER A 144 30.22 9.06 8.28
N ILE A 145 29.68 8.39 9.29
CA ILE A 145 30.23 8.41 10.66
C ILE A 145 31.39 7.42 10.79
N VAL A 146 31.36 6.32 10.04
CA VAL A 146 32.40 5.27 10.07
C VAL A 146 33.59 5.63 9.18
N ASP A 147 33.36 6.27 8.03
CA ASP A 147 34.38 6.85 7.16
C ASP A 147 34.31 8.39 7.27
N PRO A 148 35.02 9.01 8.24
CA PRO A 148 35.19 10.46 8.21
C PRO A 148 35.91 10.84 6.91
N PRO A 149 35.58 11.98 6.26
CA PRO A 149 36.30 12.44 5.09
C PRO A 149 37.78 12.62 5.46
N ASP A 150 38.65 11.89 4.78
CA ASP A 150 40.11 11.98 4.93
C ASP A 150 40.52 13.44 4.82
N ARG A 151 40.97 14.02 5.93
CA ARG A 151 41.58 15.35 5.97
C ARG A 151 43.01 15.27 5.46
N ASP A 152 43.20 14.83 4.21
CA ASP A 152 44.53 14.77 3.60
C ASP A 152 44.77 15.85 2.53
N GLU A 153 43.86 16.82 2.39
CA GLU A 153 43.97 17.86 1.35
C GLU A 153 44.25 19.30 1.86
N THR A 154 44.84 19.48 3.06
CA THR A 154 45.17 20.86 3.53
C THR A 154 46.60 21.09 4.03
N VAL A 155 47.54 20.15 3.88
CA VAL A 155 48.95 20.39 4.27
C VAL A 155 49.88 20.16 3.08
N ASN A 156 49.82 21.02 2.07
CA ASN A 156 50.92 21.10 1.11
C ASN A 156 51.03 22.46 0.39
N LEU A 157 50.90 23.57 1.13
CA LEU A 157 51.11 24.92 0.59
C LEU A 157 52.30 25.69 1.18
N ASP A 158 53.03 25.16 2.16
CA ASP A 158 54.08 25.93 2.85
C ASP A 158 55.54 25.54 2.55
N ASN A 159 55.82 24.56 1.69
CA ASN A 159 57.21 24.09 1.52
C ASN A 159 57.92 24.55 0.23
N LYS A 160 57.60 25.75 -0.28
CA LYS A 160 58.27 26.33 -1.47
C LYS A 160 59.02 27.64 -1.19
N THR A 161 59.55 27.83 0.03
CA THR A 161 60.31 29.04 0.37
C THR A 161 61.57 28.77 1.21
N GLN A 162 62.21 27.61 1.09
CA GLN A 162 63.55 27.39 1.67
C GLN A 162 64.42 26.47 0.80
N GLN A 163 64.78 26.95 -0.40
CA GLN A 163 66.07 26.64 -1.00
C GLN A 163 66.58 27.91 -1.69
N SER A 164 67.29 28.73 -0.91
CA SER A 164 68.26 29.72 -1.36
C SER A 164 69.60 29.37 -0.72
#